data_AF-A0A1T5D4H0-F1
#
_entry.id   AF-A0A1T5D4H0-F1
#
_cell.length_a   1.000
_cell.length_b   1.000
_cell.length_c   1.000
_cell.angle_alpha   90.00
_cell.angle_beta   90.00
_cell.angle_gamma   90.00
#
_symmetry.space_group_name_H-M   'P 1'
#
loop_
_entity.id
_entity.type
_entity.pdbx_description
1 polymer ?
#
loop_
_entity_poly.entity_id
_entity_poly.type
_entity_poly.pdbx_seq_one_letter_code
_entity_poly.pdbx_strand_id
1 'polypeptide(L)'
;MIYTFKFSLIGGFNKSLQAALLIIRSKNCYFINRKITIMIKNTLYIAFILFSSILFAQEQERILVNGKIIVPENDSPEGMTIFNLSTSRGTIANSNGEFKLQVALNDTVVFSAIQFQNFKVVVEEGVINSGEMNVFLTETITELPEVLLSDNDLSGDIRVDVARIAIQDPDVPRYSAADLEAMNVRRQPDSLMGPGRNAALAAGNTRLVNGLNFVNVFKLLVGAEVENSPFSKPELDEKLRDLYDDDFFKANLDIERDKINDFIYYVTDHGLDQELLEDGNELNLIEFLINKSKEYKAFHARK
;
A
#
# COMPACT_ATOMS: atom_id res chain seq x y z
N MET A 1 -52.80 19.74 48.61
CA MET A 1 -54.14 19.84 49.23
C MET A 1 -54.06 20.88 50.34
N ILE A 2 -54.38 22.14 50.04
CA ILE A 2 -54.33 23.25 51.00
C ILE A 2 -55.62 23.20 51.82
N TYR A 3 -55.52 22.83 53.09
CA TYR A 3 -56.67 22.80 54.00
C TYR A 3 -57.18 24.22 54.25
N THR A 4 -58.37 24.51 53.72
CA THR A 4 -59.14 25.74 53.99
C THR A 4 -59.81 25.59 55.35
N PHE A 5 -59.15 25.98 56.44
CA PHE A 5 -59.80 26.06 57.75
C PHE A 5 -60.64 27.34 57.84
N LYS A 6 -61.95 27.17 57.71
CA LYS A 6 -62.99 28.19 57.87
C LYS A 6 -63.17 28.46 59.37
N PHE A 7 -62.66 29.58 59.88
CA PHE A 7 -63.02 30.05 61.23
C PHE A 7 -64.06 31.17 61.12
N SER A 8 -65.28 30.82 61.51
CA SER A 8 -66.39 31.74 61.75
C SER A 8 -66.07 32.65 62.93
N LEU A 9 -66.44 33.91 62.79
CA LEU A 9 -66.22 35.03 63.71
C LEU A 9 -66.65 34.75 65.16
N ILE A 10 -65.77 35.09 66.11
CA ILE A 10 -66.13 35.51 67.46
C ILE A 10 -65.34 36.79 67.78
N GLY A 11 -66.07 37.89 68.01
CA GLY A 11 -65.71 38.98 68.93
C GLY A 11 -64.44 39.80 68.69
N GLY A 12 -64.62 41.02 68.16
CA GLY A 12 -63.90 42.23 68.58
C GLY A 12 -62.37 42.16 68.73
N PHE A 13 -61.64 41.99 67.62
CA PHE A 13 -60.21 42.32 67.57
C PHE A 13 -59.94 43.25 66.38
N ASN A 14 -59.15 44.30 66.65
CA ASN A 14 -58.79 45.38 65.73
C ASN A 14 -58.34 44.82 64.37
N LYS A 15 -58.95 45.24 63.25
CA LYS A 15 -58.67 44.71 61.88
C LYS A 15 -57.17 44.76 61.53
N SER A 16 -56.44 45.72 62.10
CA SER A 16 -54.98 45.86 61.99
C SER A 16 -54.20 44.71 62.65
N LEU A 17 -54.65 44.22 63.81
CA LEU A 17 -54.03 43.09 64.53
C LEU A 17 -54.29 41.75 63.84
N GLN A 18 -55.51 41.55 63.30
CA GLN A 18 -55.81 40.36 62.48
C GLN A 18 -54.98 40.33 61.19
N ALA A 19 -54.83 41.47 60.51
CA ALA A 19 -53.97 41.58 59.33
C ALA A 19 -52.49 41.30 59.65
N ALA A 20 -51.97 41.85 60.77
CA ALA A 20 -50.61 41.60 61.22
C ALA A 20 -50.34 40.11 61.54
N LEU A 21 -51.27 39.44 62.23
CA LEU A 21 -51.18 38.00 62.53
C LEU A 21 -51.22 37.13 61.27
N LEU A 22 -52.01 37.52 60.25
CA LEU A 22 -52.09 36.81 58.98
C LEU A 22 -50.79 36.95 58.16
N ILE A 23 -50.19 38.14 58.16
CA ILE A 23 -48.89 38.41 57.50
C ILE A 23 -47.76 37.64 58.21
N ILE A 24 -47.75 37.61 59.55
CA ILE A 24 -46.75 36.85 60.33
C ILE A 24 -46.89 35.35 60.05
N ARG A 25 -48.12 34.80 60.02
CA ARG A 25 -48.37 33.40 59.65
C ARG A 25 -47.94 33.07 58.22
N SER A 26 -48.24 33.95 57.27
CA SER A 26 -47.81 33.80 55.86
C SER A 26 -46.29 33.80 55.72
N LYS A 27 -45.59 34.75 56.36
CA LYS A 27 -44.12 34.83 56.34
C LYS A 27 -43.46 33.64 57.01
N ASN A 28 -44.01 33.14 58.13
CA ASN A 28 -43.49 31.94 58.79
C ASN A 28 -43.67 30.69 57.92
N CYS A 29 -44.84 30.54 57.27
CA CYS A 29 -45.10 29.41 56.37
C CYS A 29 -44.18 29.44 55.14
N TYR A 30 -43.89 30.63 54.60
CA TYR A 30 -42.92 30.79 53.51
C TYR A 30 -41.50 30.42 53.95
N PHE A 31 -41.08 30.85 55.14
CA PHE A 31 -39.74 30.55 55.66
C PHE A 31 -39.54 29.06 55.96
N ILE A 32 -40.57 28.39 56.49
CA ILE A 32 -40.57 26.94 56.75
C ILE A 32 -40.51 26.16 55.43
N ASN A 33 -41.35 26.51 54.44
CA ASN A 33 -41.30 25.85 53.12
C ASN A 33 -39.96 26.05 52.43
N ARG A 34 -39.37 27.26 52.50
CA ARG A 34 -38.03 27.51 51.94
C ARG A 34 -36.95 26.67 52.63
N LYS A 35 -37.00 26.49 53.95
CA LYS A 35 -36.07 25.60 54.67
C LYS A 35 -36.26 24.14 54.29
N ILE A 36 -37.51 23.67 54.14
CA ILE A 36 -37.81 22.29 53.72
C ILE A 36 -37.30 22.04 52.30
N THR A 37 -37.51 22.97 51.35
CA THR A 37 -37.00 22.85 49.98
C THR A 37 -35.47 22.82 49.95
N ILE A 38 -34.79 23.61 50.79
CA ILE A 38 -33.33 23.58 50.91
C ILE A 38 -32.85 22.24 51.51
N MET A 39 -33.53 21.71 52.54
CA MET A 39 -33.20 20.41 53.12
C MET A 39 -33.40 19.27 52.11
N ILE A 40 -34.53 19.24 51.38
CA ILE A 40 -34.81 18.23 50.34
C ILE A 40 -33.76 18.31 49.22
N LYS A 41 -33.38 19.52 48.80
CA LYS A 41 -32.33 19.72 47.78
C LYS A 41 -30.98 19.20 48.26
N ASN A 42 -30.58 19.47 49.51
CA ASN A 42 -29.33 18.95 50.06
C ASN A 42 -29.36 17.42 50.23
N THR A 43 -30.48 16.83 50.64
CA THR A 43 -30.64 15.37 50.71
C THR A 43 -30.54 14.72 49.34
N LEU A 44 -31.15 15.32 48.31
CA LEU A 44 -31.02 14.86 46.92
C LEU A 44 -29.58 14.95 46.40
N TYR A 45 -28.85 16.01 46.72
CA TYR A 45 -27.44 16.15 46.36
C TYR A 45 -26.57 15.07 47.02
N ILE A 46 -26.80 14.78 48.31
CA ILE A 46 -26.07 13.73 49.03
C ILE A 46 -26.41 12.35 48.45
N ALA A 47 -27.68 12.08 48.14
CA ALA A 47 -28.10 10.84 47.50
C ALA A 47 -27.46 10.66 46.12
N PHE A 48 -27.33 11.73 45.33
CA PHE A 48 -26.66 11.69 44.03
C PHE A 48 -25.16 11.37 44.15
N ILE A 49 -24.48 11.93 45.15
CA ILE A 49 -23.06 11.64 45.43
C ILE A 49 -22.87 10.20 45.92
N LEU A 50 -23.79 9.67 46.72
CA LEU A 50 -23.76 8.26 47.17
C LEU A 50 -24.11 7.29 46.04
N PHE A 51 -24.89 7.71 45.04
CA PHE A 51 -25.22 6.87 43.89
C PHE A 51 -24.08 6.82 42.87
N SER A 52 -23.30 7.90 42.73
CA SER A 52 -22.18 7.94 41.79
C SER A 52 -21.02 7.01 42.19
N SER A 53 -20.83 6.72 43.48
CA SER A 53 -19.79 5.79 43.95
C SER A 53 -20.07 4.33 43.58
N ILE A 54 -21.33 3.95 43.38
CA ILE A 54 -21.72 2.58 42.99
C ILE A 54 -21.35 2.29 41.52
N LEU A 55 -21.23 3.33 40.68
CA LEU A 55 -20.90 3.19 39.27
C LEU A 55 -19.43 2.78 39.02
N PHE A 56 -18.54 3.01 39.97
CA PHE A 56 -17.11 2.71 39.83
C PHE A 56 -16.72 1.27 40.23
N ALA A 57 -17.68 0.44 40.67
CA ALA A 57 -17.40 -0.90 41.21
C ALA A 57 -17.69 -2.06 40.23
N GLN A 58 -17.93 -1.79 38.94
CA GLN A 58 -18.28 -2.82 37.95
C GLN A 58 -17.06 -3.42 37.24
N GLU A 59 -15.93 -3.56 37.91
CA GLU A 59 -14.79 -4.27 37.32
C GLU A 59 -14.97 -5.78 37.55
N GLN A 60 -15.18 -6.52 36.46
CA GLN A 60 -15.28 -7.98 36.52
C GLN A 60 -13.97 -8.55 37.05
N GLU A 61 -14.05 -9.34 38.13
CA GLU A 61 -12.90 -10.00 38.73
C GLU A 61 -12.27 -10.96 37.72
N ARG A 62 -10.99 -10.76 37.42
CA ARG A 62 -10.22 -11.56 36.47
C ARG A 62 -9.15 -12.32 37.22
N ILE A 63 -9.06 -13.61 36.93
CA ILE A 63 -8.06 -14.49 37.52
C ILE A 63 -6.92 -14.73 36.53
N LEU A 64 -5.72 -14.97 37.05
CA LEU A 64 -4.58 -15.38 36.24
C LEU A 64 -4.64 -16.89 36.02
N VAL A 65 -4.85 -17.32 34.78
CA VAL A 65 -4.90 -18.73 34.40
C VAL A 65 -3.56 -19.14 33.80
N ASN A 66 -3.05 -20.30 34.23
CA ASN A 66 -1.90 -20.95 33.62
C ASN A 66 -2.41 -21.92 32.56
N GLY A 67 -1.98 -21.76 31.33
CA GLY A 67 -2.40 -22.65 30.26
C GLY A 67 -1.22 -23.41 29.64
N LYS A 68 -1.53 -24.56 29.05
CA LYS A 68 -0.58 -25.35 28.28
C LYS A 68 -1.18 -25.74 26.93
N ILE A 69 -0.40 -25.51 25.89
CA ILE A 69 -0.73 -25.78 24.51
C ILE A 69 -0.04 -27.09 24.12
N ILE A 70 -0.85 -28.06 23.71
CA ILE A 70 -0.39 -29.39 23.31
C ILE A 70 -0.56 -29.46 21.79
N VAL A 71 0.57 -29.54 21.10
CA VAL A 71 0.65 -29.70 19.63
C VAL A 71 1.02 -31.15 19.29
N PRO A 72 0.72 -31.61 18.06
CA PRO A 72 1.17 -32.91 17.56
C PRO A 72 2.70 -33.06 17.59
N GLU A 73 3.21 -34.29 17.65
CA GLU A 73 4.64 -34.60 17.91
C GLU A 73 5.63 -33.94 16.94
N ASN A 74 5.18 -33.54 15.75
CA ASN A 74 6.04 -33.00 14.70
C ASN A 74 6.15 -31.47 14.68
N ASP A 75 5.36 -30.77 15.52
CA ASP A 75 5.29 -29.32 15.54
C ASP A 75 5.76 -28.72 16.89
N SER A 76 6.17 -27.45 16.85
CA SER A 76 6.53 -26.68 18.03
C SER A 76 5.38 -25.73 18.45
N PRO A 77 5.02 -25.66 19.75
CA PRO A 77 4.04 -24.71 20.26
C PRO A 77 4.62 -23.30 20.49
N GLU A 78 5.92 -23.10 20.24
CA GLU A 78 6.62 -21.84 20.49
C GLU A 78 6.09 -20.70 19.63
N GLY A 79 6.00 -19.49 20.22
CA GLY A 79 5.64 -18.29 19.47
C GLY A 79 4.14 -18.18 19.13
N MET A 80 3.30 -19.06 19.66
CA MET A 80 1.85 -18.94 19.52
C MET A 80 1.34 -17.70 20.27
N THR A 81 0.55 -16.89 19.58
CA THR A 81 -0.07 -15.69 20.15
C THR A 81 -1.42 -16.05 20.73
N ILE A 82 -1.61 -15.77 22.01
CA ILE A 82 -2.87 -15.95 22.72
C ILE A 82 -3.45 -14.58 23.01
N PHE A 83 -4.68 -14.34 22.56
CA PHE A 83 -5.33 -13.04 22.65
C PHE A 83 -6.73 -13.15 23.23
N ASN A 84 -7.02 -12.41 24.30
CA ASN A 84 -8.37 -12.30 24.86
C ASN A 84 -9.12 -11.18 24.12
N LEU A 85 -10.18 -11.53 23.40
CA LEU A 85 -11.00 -10.58 22.63
C LEU A 85 -11.77 -9.60 23.52
N SER A 86 -12.15 -10.00 24.73
CA SER A 86 -12.92 -9.15 25.66
C SER A 86 -12.07 -8.03 26.25
N THR A 87 -10.79 -8.29 26.51
CA THR A 87 -9.87 -7.35 27.20
C THR A 87 -8.83 -6.73 26.28
N SER A 88 -8.73 -7.22 25.03
CA SER A 88 -7.69 -6.88 24.07
C SER A 88 -6.27 -7.06 24.60
N ARG A 89 -6.08 -7.96 25.57
CA ARG A 89 -4.79 -8.32 26.13
C ARG A 89 -4.35 -9.67 25.59
N GLY A 90 -3.07 -9.80 25.28
CA GLY A 90 -2.49 -11.03 24.80
C GLY A 90 -1.18 -11.37 25.47
N THR A 91 -0.78 -12.62 25.29
CA THR A 91 0.49 -13.19 25.74
C THR A 91 1.03 -14.13 24.67
N ILE A 92 2.27 -14.55 24.81
CA ILE A 92 2.93 -15.47 23.88
C ILE A 92 3.32 -16.73 24.65
N ALA A 93 3.11 -17.90 24.04
CA ALA A 93 3.54 -19.17 24.61
C ALA A 93 5.07 -19.32 24.60
N ASN A 94 5.61 -19.93 25.66
CA ASN A 94 7.03 -20.28 25.73
C ASN A 94 7.35 -21.54 24.87
N SER A 95 8.62 -21.94 24.83
CA SER A 95 9.08 -23.13 24.09
C SER A 95 8.43 -24.44 24.53
N ASN A 96 7.88 -24.50 25.76
CA ASN A 96 7.17 -25.65 26.30
C ASN A 96 5.65 -25.59 26.07
N GLY A 97 5.16 -24.56 25.37
CA GLY A 97 3.74 -24.31 25.12
C GLY A 97 2.97 -23.75 26.32
N GLU A 98 3.65 -23.28 27.36
CA GLU A 98 3.02 -22.73 28.55
C GLU A 98 2.79 -21.22 28.41
N PHE A 99 1.67 -20.73 28.92
CA PHE A 99 1.32 -19.31 28.89
C PHE A 99 0.54 -18.90 30.15
N LYS A 100 0.52 -17.59 30.41
CA LYS A 100 -0.25 -17.00 31.52
C LYS A 100 -1.10 -15.84 31.00
N LEU A 101 -2.40 -15.91 31.24
CA LEU A 101 -3.36 -14.91 30.74
C LEU A 101 -4.41 -14.60 31.81
N GLN A 102 -4.77 -13.33 31.93
CA GLN A 102 -5.89 -12.91 32.78
C GLN A 102 -7.21 -13.09 32.03
N VAL A 103 -8.13 -13.85 32.59
CA VAL A 103 -9.43 -14.16 31.98
C VAL A 103 -10.56 -14.05 32.99
N ALA A 104 -11.75 -13.72 32.50
CA ALA A 104 -13.00 -13.77 33.25
C ALA A 104 -13.92 -14.87 32.70
N LEU A 105 -14.96 -15.21 33.45
CA LEU A 105 -16.02 -16.09 32.97
C LEU A 105 -16.66 -15.51 31.70
N ASN A 106 -16.87 -16.36 30.69
CA ASN A 106 -17.39 -16.01 29.36
C ASN A 106 -16.48 -15.14 28.48
N ASP A 107 -15.21 -14.95 28.85
CA ASP A 107 -14.25 -14.34 27.92
C ASP A 107 -13.98 -15.26 26.73
N THR A 108 -13.74 -14.67 25.55
CA THR A 108 -13.32 -15.42 24.37
C THR A 108 -11.83 -15.25 24.13
N VAL A 109 -11.09 -16.35 24.17
CA VAL A 109 -9.65 -16.40 23.93
C VAL A 109 -9.40 -16.97 22.53
N VAL A 110 -8.56 -16.29 21.77
CA VAL A 110 -8.15 -16.67 20.41
C VAL A 110 -6.70 -17.09 20.45
N PHE A 111 -6.41 -18.21 19.80
CA PHE A 111 -5.08 -18.72 19.61
C PHE A 111 -4.73 -18.59 18.14
N SER A 112 -3.59 -17.98 17.85
CA SER A 112 -3.15 -17.67 16.49
C SER A 112 -1.65 -17.92 16.32
N ALA A 113 -1.29 -18.56 15.21
CA ALA A 113 0.09 -18.76 14.78
C ALA A 113 0.14 -18.76 13.25
N ILE A 114 1.32 -18.52 12.67
CA ILE A 114 1.51 -18.54 11.21
C ILE A 114 1.23 -19.93 10.63
N GLN A 115 1.62 -20.98 11.36
CA GLN A 115 1.56 -22.37 10.91
C GLN A 115 0.25 -23.09 11.25
N PHE A 116 -0.64 -22.47 12.04
CA PHE A 116 -1.87 -23.11 12.53
C PHE A 116 -3.11 -22.30 12.20
N GLN A 117 -4.25 -22.97 12.09
CA GLN A 117 -5.54 -22.31 11.95
C GLN A 117 -5.93 -21.61 13.26
N ASN A 118 -6.42 -20.37 13.15
CA ASN A 118 -6.95 -19.65 14.30
C ASN A 118 -8.17 -20.38 14.87
N PHE A 119 -8.17 -20.65 16.17
CA PHE A 119 -9.33 -21.19 16.87
C PHE A 119 -9.67 -20.33 18.10
N LYS A 120 -10.93 -20.45 18.54
CA LYS A 120 -11.49 -19.65 19.63
C LYS A 120 -12.00 -20.57 20.73
N VAL A 121 -11.70 -20.23 21.98
CA VAL A 121 -12.16 -20.94 23.17
C VAL A 121 -12.91 -19.95 24.06
N VAL A 122 -14.09 -20.33 24.52
CA VAL A 122 -14.86 -19.57 25.51
C VAL A 122 -14.50 -20.08 26.90
N VAL A 123 -14.23 -19.15 27.83
CA VAL A 123 -13.81 -19.50 29.19
C VAL A 123 -15.02 -19.92 30.02
N GLU A 124 -15.01 -21.19 30.42
CA GLU A 124 -16.04 -21.80 31.27
C GLU A 124 -15.68 -21.74 32.76
N GLU A 125 -16.66 -21.99 33.64
CA GLU A 125 -16.46 -22.02 35.10
C GLU A 125 -15.40 -23.03 35.55
N GLY A 126 -15.24 -24.15 34.81
CA GLY A 126 -14.22 -25.16 35.10
C GLY A 126 -12.78 -24.63 35.00
N VAL A 127 -12.52 -23.73 34.04
CA VAL A 127 -11.23 -23.06 33.87
C VAL A 127 -11.01 -22.04 34.98
N ILE A 128 -12.07 -21.35 35.40
CA ILE A 128 -11.99 -20.38 36.51
C ILE A 128 -11.68 -21.08 37.84
N ASN A 129 -12.32 -22.22 38.10
CA ASN A 129 -12.16 -22.96 39.35
C ASN A 129 -10.80 -23.70 39.44
N SER A 130 -10.32 -24.23 38.33
CA SER A 130 -9.02 -24.93 38.28
C SER A 130 -7.84 -23.98 38.16
N GLY A 131 -8.05 -22.79 37.58
CA GLY A 131 -6.96 -21.87 37.23
C GLY A 131 -6.06 -22.40 36.11
N GLU A 132 -6.47 -23.48 35.43
CA GLU A 132 -5.71 -24.17 34.40
C GLU A 132 -6.49 -24.27 33.08
N MET A 133 -5.80 -24.08 31.96
CA MET A 133 -6.39 -24.18 30.62
C MET A 133 -5.50 -25.00 29.69
N ASN A 134 -5.89 -26.24 29.43
CA ASN A 134 -5.20 -27.12 28.49
C ASN A 134 -5.88 -27.08 27.13
N VAL A 135 -5.09 -26.85 26.09
CA VAL A 135 -5.60 -26.65 24.74
C VAL A 135 -4.88 -27.60 23.79
N PHE A 136 -5.64 -28.43 23.11
CA PHE A 136 -5.13 -29.40 22.14
C PHE A 136 -5.32 -28.84 20.73
N LEU A 137 -4.21 -28.64 20.02
CA LEU A 137 -4.27 -28.31 18.60
C LEU A 137 -4.37 -29.59 17.78
N THR A 138 -5.22 -29.56 16.77
CA THR A 138 -5.29 -30.60 15.74
C THR A 138 -4.75 -30.00 14.45
N GLU A 139 -3.93 -30.77 13.73
CA GLU A 139 -3.52 -30.40 12.37
C GLU A 139 -4.75 -30.29 11.47
N THR A 140 -5.02 -29.09 10.95
CA THR A 140 -5.98 -28.93 9.86
C THR A 140 -5.20 -29.02 8.55
N ILE A 141 -5.31 -30.15 7.86
CA ILE A 141 -4.85 -30.25 6.48
C ILE A 141 -5.77 -29.34 5.66
N THR A 142 -5.20 -28.28 5.08
CA THR A 142 -5.95 -27.44 4.15
C THR A 142 -6.01 -28.16 2.82
N GLU A 143 -7.10 -28.89 2.58
CA GLU A 143 -7.36 -29.45 1.27
C GLU A 143 -7.61 -28.31 0.28
N LEU A 144 -6.85 -28.31 -0.81
CA LEU A 144 -7.10 -27.37 -1.90
C LEU A 144 -8.47 -27.69 -2.48
N PRO A 145 -9.33 -26.68 -2.70
CA PRO A 145 -10.62 -26.92 -3.34
C PRO A 145 -10.38 -27.57 -4.69
N GLU A 146 -11.12 -28.65 -4.98
CA GLU A 146 -11.10 -29.29 -6.28
C GLU A 146 -11.47 -28.25 -7.34
N VAL A 147 -10.57 -28.04 -8.30
CA VAL A 147 -10.89 -27.21 -9.46
C VAL A 147 -11.77 -28.06 -10.35
N LEU A 148 -13.08 -27.84 -10.26
CA LEU A 148 -14.01 -28.32 -11.28
C LEU A 148 -13.63 -27.64 -12.59
N LEU A 149 -12.91 -28.36 -13.44
CA LEU A 149 -12.80 -27.99 -14.85
C LEU A 149 -14.25 -28.00 -15.36
N SER A 150 -14.81 -26.82 -15.66
CA SER A 150 -16.08 -26.74 -16.38
C SER A 150 -16.02 -27.74 -17.52
N ASP A 151 -17.04 -28.59 -17.66
CA ASP A 151 -17.18 -29.61 -18.71
C ASP A 151 -17.22 -28.93 -20.09
N ASN A 152 -16.10 -28.38 -20.53
CA ASN A 152 -15.88 -28.12 -21.92
C ASN A 152 -15.72 -29.52 -22.51
N ASP A 153 -16.72 -29.96 -23.27
CA ASP A 153 -16.72 -31.20 -24.08
C ASP A 153 -15.58 -31.16 -25.12
N LEU A 154 -14.34 -31.12 -24.64
CA LEU A 154 -13.13 -31.18 -25.45
C LEU A 154 -13.09 -32.59 -26.02
N SER A 155 -13.14 -32.68 -27.34
CA SER A 155 -13.13 -33.96 -28.04
C SER A 155 -11.76 -34.66 -27.96
N GLY A 156 -10.74 -33.94 -27.50
CA GLY A 156 -9.35 -34.38 -27.51
C GLY A 156 -8.64 -34.11 -28.84
N ASP A 157 -9.37 -33.66 -29.88
CA ASP A 157 -8.82 -33.16 -31.13
C ASP A 157 -8.87 -31.63 -31.17
N ILE A 158 -7.69 -31.01 -31.07
CA ILE A 158 -7.50 -29.55 -31.12
C ILE A 158 -8.19 -28.93 -32.33
N ARG A 159 -8.21 -29.61 -33.49
CA ARG A 159 -8.81 -29.04 -34.72
C ARG A 159 -10.33 -28.91 -34.59
N VAL A 160 -10.97 -29.88 -33.95
CA VAL A 160 -12.42 -29.91 -33.74
C VAL A 160 -12.81 -28.95 -32.62
N ASP A 161 -11.97 -28.86 -31.58
CA ASP A 161 -12.23 -28.03 -30.41
C ASP A 161 -12.09 -26.54 -30.75
N VAL A 162 -11.06 -26.15 -31.51
CA VAL A 162 -10.86 -24.76 -31.96
C VAL A 162 -12.01 -24.29 -32.84
N ALA A 163 -12.59 -25.16 -33.68
CA ALA A 163 -13.73 -24.82 -34.53
C ALA A 163 -15.04 -24.60 -33.74
N ARG A 164 -15.14 -25.17 -32.52
CA ARG A 164 -16.31 -25.00 -31.64
C ARG A 164 -16.22 -23.75 -30.77
N ILE A 165 -15.05 -23.12 -30.68
CA ILE A 165 -14.90 -21.85 -29.97
C ILE A 165 -15.63 -20.77 -30.76
N ALA A 166 -16.73 -20.27 -30.21
CA ALA A 166 -17.43 -19.13 -30.77
C ALA A 166 -16.52 -17.90 -30.68
N ILE A 167 -15.93 -17.50 -31.81
CA ILE A 167 -15.19 -16.25 -31.92
C ILE A 167 -16.24 -15.13 -31.94
N GLN A 168 -16.52 -14.56 -30.79
CA GLN A 168 -17.20 -13.27 -30.74
C GLN A 168 -16.13 -12.20 -30.96
N ASP A 169 -16.24 -11.43 -32.05
CA ASP A 169 -15.48 -10.18 -32.15
C ASP A 169 -16.06 -9.28 -31.05
N PRO A 170 -15.30 -8.99 -29.99
CA PRO A 170 -15.83 -8.19 -28.90
C PRO A 170 -16.24 -6.84 -29.50
N ASP A 171 -17.43 -6.35 -29.14
CA ASP A 171 -17.92 -5.03 -29.53
C ASP A 171 -17.13 -3.95 -28.78
N VAL A 172 -15.84 -3.86 -29.12
CA VAL A 172 -14.94 -2.85 -28.61
C VAL A 172 -15.10 -1.62 -29.48
N PRO A 173 -15.33 -0.45 -28.87
CA PRO A 173 -15.40 0.78 -29.64
C PRO A 173 -14.07 0.99 -30.37
N ARG A 174 -14.13 0.90 -31.70
CA ARG A 174 -12.99 1.14 -32.58
C ARG A 174 -12.87 2.65 -32.78
N TYR A 175 -11.96 3.27 -32.08
CA TYR A 175 -11.70 4.70 -32.22
C TYR A 175 -10.73 4.94 -33.38
N SER A 176 -11.07 5.86 -34.28
CA SER A 176 -10.11 6.36 -35.27
C SER A 176 -9.09 7.30 -34.61
N ALA A 177 -7.99 7.59 -35.31
CA ALA A 177 -6.98 8.54 -34.82
C ALA A 177 -7.58 9.92 -34.51
N ALA A 178 -8.56 10.37 -35.31
CA ALA A 178 -9.26 11.63 -35.11
C ALA A 178 -10.18 11.59 -33.87
N ASP A 179 -10.83 10.45 -33.60
CA ASP A 179 -11.69 10.29 -32.42
C ASP A 179 -10.87 10.31 -31.12
N LEU A 180 -9.69 9.68 -31.13
CA LEU A 180 -8.75 9.68 -30.00
C LEU A 180 -8.20 11.09 -29.70
N GLU A 181 -7.97 11.89 -30.74
CA GLU A 181 -7.55 13.28 -30.63
C GLU A 181 -8.65 14.16 -30.02
N ALA A 182 -9.89 14.00 -30.48
CA ALA A 182 -11.05 14.70 -29.94
C ALA A 182 -11.32 14.38 -28.46
N MET A 183 -11.02 13.15 -28.02
CA MET A 183 -11.14 12.72 -26.63
C MET A 183 -10.01 13.25 -25.72
N ASN A 184 -9.04 14.01 -26.24
CA ASN A 184 -7.88 14.52 -25.49
C ASN A 184 -7.16 13.44 -24.68
N VAL A 185 -7.10 12.21 -25.21
CA VAL A 185 -6.41 11.10 -24.54
C VAL A 185 -4.93 11.45 -24.49
N ARG A 186 -4.47 11.89 -23.31
CA ARG A 186 -3.05 12.12 -23.04
C ARG A 186 -2.34 10.77 -23.11
N ARG A 187 -1.70 10.49 -24.25
CA ARG A 187 -0.65 9.46 -24.32
C ARG A 187 0.48 9.91 -23.40
N GLN A 188 0.45 9.47 -22.15
CA GLN A 188 1.63 9.55 -21.31
C GLN A 188 2.67 8.64 -21.95
N PRO A 189 3.87 9.14 -22.27
CA PRO A 189 4.96 8.26 -22.65
C PRO A 189 5.25 7.38 -21.43
N ASP A 190 4.90 6.11 -21.50
CA ASP A 190 5.43 5.14 -20.55
C ASP A 190 6.92 4.94 -20.85
N SER A 191 7.65 4.28 -19.94
CA SER A 191 9.08 4.02 -20.11
C SER A 191 9.40 3.11 -21.31
N LEU A 192 8.39 2.54 -21.99
CA LEU A 192 8.52 1.74 -23.21
C LEU A 192 8.33 2.59 -24.48
N MET A 193 7.75 3.78 -24.36
CA MET A 193 7.57 4.80 -25.41
C MET A 193 8.70 5.83 -25.48
N GLY A 194 9.83 5.59 -24.80
CA GLY A 194 11.09 6.26 -25.13
C GLY A 194 11.60 5.83 -26.53
N PRO A 195 12.57 6.53 -27.13
CA PRO A 195 13.17 6.10 -28.39
C PRO A 195 13.60 4.63 -28.26
N GLY A 196 12.90 3.75 -28.98
CA GLY A 196 12.78 2.34 -28.64
C GLY A 196 14.11 1.62 -28.54
N ARG A 197 14.35 0.97 -27.40
CA ARG A 197 15.40 -0.04 -27.28
C ARG A 197 15.00 -1.23 -28.14
N ASN A 198 15.73 -1.44 -29.24
CA ASN A 198 15.48 -2.52 -30.18
C ASN A 198 15.92 -3.87 -29.57
N ALA A 199 15.07 -4.45 -28.71
CA ALA A 199 15.40 -5.65 -27.94
C ALA A 199 15.74 -6.87 -28.82
N ALA A 200 15.20 -6.92 -30.04
CA ALA A 200 15.53 -7.95 -31.02
C ALA A 200 17.00 -7.91 -31.49
N LEU A 201 17.63 -6.72 -31.52
CA LEU A 201 19.04 -6.54 -31.89
C LEU A 201 19.99 -6.72 -30.71
N ALA A 202 19.51 -6.59 -29.47
CA ALA A 202 20.28 -6.86 -28.26
C ALA A 202 20.58 -8.36 -28.06
N ALA A 203 19.79 -9.24 -28.71
CA ALA A 203 19.97 -10.69 -28.67
C ALA A 203 21.04 -11.19 -29.67
N GLY A 204 21.41 -10.38 -30.67
CA GLY A 204 22.55 -10.64 -31.54
C GLY A 204 23.82 -10.09 -30.92
N ASN A 205 24.97 -10.73 -31.14
CA ASN A 205 26.29 -10.21 -30.75
C ASN A 205 26.68 -8.88 -31.43
N THR A 206 25.76 -8.23 -32.15
CA THR A 206 25.92 -6.91 -32.74
C THR A 206 25.40 -5.87 -31.76
N ARG A 207 26.33 -5.21 -31.07
CA ARG A 207 26.08 -4.20 -30.02
C ARG A 207 25.51 -2.86 -30.54
N LEU A 208 24.62 -2.90 -31.52
CA LEU A 208 24.08 -1.72 -32.22
C LEU A 208 22.72 -1.28 -31.67
N VAL A 209 22.54 -1.39 -30.35
CA VAL A 209 21.29 -1.02 -29.65
C VAL A 209 20.92 0.45 -29.88
N ASN A 210 21.91 1.31 -30.14
CA ASN A 210 21.74 2.76 -30.40
C ASN A 210 22.24 3.19 -31.80
N GLY A 211 22.33 2.28 -32.77
CA GLY A 211 22.97 2.54 -34.08
C GLY A 211 22.36 3.70 -34.89
N LEU A 212 21.05 3.93 -34.80
CA LEU A 212 20.38 5.03 -35.53
C LEU A 212 20.69 6.42 -34.95
N ASN A 213 20.89 6.52 -33.63
CA ASN A 213 21.33 7.78 -33.01
C ASN A 213 22.78 8.10 -33.45
N PHE A 214 23.64 7.08 -33.49
CA PHE A 214 25.02 7.21 -33.93
C PHE A 214 25.15 7.71 -35.39
N VAL A 215 24.34 7.20 -36.31
CA VAL A 215 24.40 7.66 -37.71
C VAL A 215 24.05 9.13 -37.83
N ASN A 216 23.03 9.59 -37.11
CA ASN A 216 22.67 11.01 -37.09
C ASN A 216 23.81 11.87 -36.51
N VAL A 217 24.47 11.39 -35.45
CA VAL A 217 25.65 12.07 -34.85
C VAL A 217 26.84 12.08 -35.80
N PHE A 218 27.14 10.97 -36.48
CA PHE A 218 28.25 10.86 -37.42
C PHE A 218 28.01 11.72 -38.68
N LYS A 219 26.78 11.73 -39.21
CA LYS A 219 26.37 12.63 -40.31
C LYS A 219 26.54 14.10 -39.93
N LEU A 220 26.20 14.48 -38.70
CA LEU A 220 26.43 15.85 -38.19
C LEU A 220 27.92 16.20 -38.10
N LEU A 221 28.76 15.25 -37.68
CA LEU A 221 30.21 15.44 -37.57
C LEU A 221 30.89 15.63 -38.92
N VAL A 222 30.60 14.73 -39.85
CA VAL A 222 31.16 14.77 -41.20
C VAL A 222 30.58 15.95 -41.98
N GLY A 223 29.28 16.23 -41.82
CA GLY A 223 28.65 17.42 -42.39
C GLY A 223 29.23 18.73 -41.87
N ALA A 224 29.76 18.77 -40.63
CA ALA A 224 30.48 19.91 -40.10
C ALA A 224 31.89 20.08 -40.69
N GLU A 225 32.53 18.98 -41.10
CA GLU A 225 33.90 18.95 -41.62
C GLU A 225 33.97 19.11 -43.15
N VAL A 226 32.96 18.64 -43.90
CA VAL A 226 33.01 18.51 -45.38
C VAL A 226 32.46 19.74 -46.12
N GLU A 227 31.57 20.57 -45.55
CA GLU A 227 31.11 21.80 -46.23
C GLU A 227 30.54 22.86 -45.25
N ASN A 228 31.10 24.08 -45.28
CA ASN A 228 30.62 25.34 -44.65
C ASN A 228 29.50 25.23 -43.59
N SER A 229 29.80 24.74 -42.39
CA SER A 229 28.85 24.67 -41.27
C SER A 229 29.03 25.84 -40.29
N PRO A 230 27.95 26.41 -39.71
CA PRO A 230 27.97 27.67 -38.95
C PRO A 230 28.56 27.57 -37.53
N PHE A 231 29.23 26.48 -37.19
CA PHE A 231 29.72 26.22 -35.83
C PHE A 231 31.24 26.34 -35.75
N SER A 232 31.70 27.08 -34.75
CA SER A 232 33.14 27.25 -34.47
C SER A 232 33.72 25.97 -33.86
N LYS A 233 34.97 25.61 -34.19
CA LYS A 233 35.71 24.45 -33.64
C LYS A 233 35.48 24.15 -32.14
N PRO A 234 35.42 25.15 -31.23
CA PRO A 234 35.10 24.92 -29.81
C PRO A 234 33.63 24.55 -29.49
N GLU A 235 32.64 25.04 -30.22
CA GLU A 235 31.22 24.66 -30.00
C GLU A 235 30.94 23.23 -30.45
N LEU A 236 31.66 22.79 -31.49
CA LEU A 236 31.64 21.40 -31.92
C LEU A 236 32.23 20.51 -30.81
N ASP A 237 33.37 20.89 -30.21
CA ASP A 237 34.04 20.15 -29.14
C ASP A 237 33.23 20.03 -27.83
N GLU A 238 32.42 21.03 -27.48
CA GLU A 238 31.53 21.01 -26.33
C GLU A 238 30.30 20.12 -26.56
N LYS A 239 29.62 20.28 -27.70
CA LYS A 239 28.52 19.36 -28.11
C LYS A 239 29.02 17.94 -28.30
N LEU A 240 30.26 17.79 -28.75
CA LEU A 240 30.93 16.52 -28.91
C LEU A 240 31.19 15.86 -27.55
N ARG A 241 31.64 16.58 -26.52
CA ARG A 241 31.82 16.01 -25.17
C ARG A 241 30.51 15.49 -24.58
N ASP A 242 29.41 16.23 -24.76
CA ASP A 242 28.08 15.80 -24.30
C ASP A 242 27.57 14.55 -25.04
N LEU A 243 27.97 14.36 -26.30
CA LEU A 243 27.62 13.20 -27.13
C LEU A 243 28.63 12.04 -27.00
N TYR A 244 29.88 12.32 -26.62
CA TYR A 244 30.95 11.34 -26.37
C TYR A 244 30.85 10.66 -24.99
N ASP A 245 30.06 11.23 -24.08
CA ASP A 245 29.76 10.56 -22.81
C ASP A 245 28.92 9.30 -23.02
N ASP A 246 28.28 9.15 -24.19
CA ASP A 246 27.83 7.86 -24.67
C ASP A 246 29.06 7.03 -25.07
N ASP A 247 29.44 6.06 -24.24
CA ASP A 247 30.57 5.12 -24.39
C ASP A 247 30.52 4.24 -25.67
N PHE A 248 29.78 4.61 -26.71
CA PHE A 248 29.56 3.86 -27.94
C PHE A 248 30.86 3.60 -28.73
N PHE A 249 31.69 4.62 -29.01
CA PHE A 249 32.94 4.45 -29.77
C PHE A 249 33.88 3.47 -29.05
N LYS A 250 33.92 3.54 -27.72
CA LYS A 250 34.70 2.63 -26.88
C LYS A 250 34.07 1.23 -26.78
N ALA A 251 32.77 1.12 -26.61
CA ALA A 251 32.08 -0.15 -26.41
C ALA A 251 31.89 -0.97 -27.70
N ASN A 252 31.76 -0.30 -28.85
CA ASN A 252 31.35 -0.91 -30.12
C ASN A 252 32.42 -0.88 -31.20
N LEU A 253 33.22 0.19 -31.27
CA LEU A 253 34.34 0.31 -32.22
C LEU A 253 35.69 0.07 -31.52
N ASP A 254 35.71 0.10 -30.18
CA ASP A 254 36.91 -0.05 -29.36
C ASP A 254 37.98 0.99 -29.74
N ILE A 255 37.51 2.24 -29.88
CA ILE A 255 38.31 3.43 -30.14
C ILE A 255 38.30 4.27 -28.85
N GLU A 256 39.49 4.61 -28.38
CA GLU A 256 39.67 5.48 -27.21
C GLU A 256 39.22 6.91 -27.50
N ARG A 257 38.73 7.64 -26.47
CA ARG A 257 38.12 8.96 -26.62
C ARG A 257 39.05 10.00 -27.29
N ASP A 258 40.35 9.89 -27.05
CA ASP A 258 41.40 10.73 -27.62
C ASP A 258 41.65 10.48 -29.12
N LYS A 259 41.28 9.30 -29.63
CA LYS A 259 41.54 8.86 -31.02
C LYS A 259 40.31 8.95 -31.92
N ILE A 260 39.18 9.47 -31.42
CA ILE A 260 37.93 9.56 -32.19
C ILE A 260 38.07 10.53 -33.37
N ASN A 261 38.64 11.71 -33.14
CA ASN A 261 38.84 12.69 -34.21
C ASN A 261 39.76 12.14 -35.30
N ASP A 262 40.86 11.48 -34.91
CA ASP A 262 41.78 10.82 -35.84
C ASP A 262 41.08 9.71 -36.66
N PHE A 263 40.19 8.96 -36.02
CA PHE A 263 39.38 7.96 -36.71
C PHE A 263 38.40 8.58 -37.72
N ILE A 264 37.75 9.70 -37.37
CA ILE A 264 36.87 10.41 -38.30
C ILE A 264 37.66 10.88 -39.52
N TYR A 265 38.85 11.47 -39.32
CA TYR A 265 39.73 11.85 -40.42
C TYR A 265 40.15 10.66 -41.30
N TYR A 266 40.50 9.54 -40.67
CA TYR A 266 40.87 8.32 -41.38
C TYR A 266 39.73 7.81 -42.26
N VAL A 267 38.51 7.77 -41.74
CA VAL A 267 37.33 7.31 -42.47
C VAL A 267 36.98 8.24 -43.63
N THR A 268 37.05 9.56 -43.43
CA THR A 268 36.79 10.56 -44.48
C THR A 268 37.78 10.41 -45.64
N ASP A 269 39.06 10.15 -45.36
CA ASP A 269 40.10 9.98 -46.39
C ASP A 269 40.06 8.59 -47.07
N HIS A 270 39.43 7.58 -46.43
CA HIS A 270 39.45 6.18 -46.87
C HIS A 270 38.08 5.66 -47.34
N GLY A 271 37.33 6.49 -48.09
CA GLY A 271 36.15 6.06 -48.86
C GLY A 271 34.80 6.35 -48.20
N LEU A 272 34.69 7.43 -47.42
CA LEU A 272 33.39 7.91 -46.97
C LEU A 272 32.71 8.71 -48.08
N ASP A 273 31.81 8.05 -48.81
CA ASP A 273 31.04 8.65 -49.89
C ASP A 273 29.78 9.37 -49.37
N GLN A 274 29.37 10.45 -50.06
CA GLN A 274 28.17 11.23 -49.71
C GLN A 274 26.88 10.38 -49.75
N GLU A 275 26.85 9.35 -50.61
CA GLU A 275 25.74 8.39 -50.71
C GLU A 275 25.54 7.59 -49.40
N LEU A 276 26.61 7.31 -48.65
CA LEU A 276 26.52 6.64 -47.35
C LEU A 276 25.94 7.56 -46.26
N LEU A 277 25.92 8.86 -46.50
CA LEU A 277 25.37 9.88 -45.59
C LEU A 277 23.90 10.23 -45.92
N GLU A 278 23.31 9.65 -46.96
CA GLU A 278 21.90 9.84 -47.29
C GLU A 278 20.97 9.08 -46.32
N ASP A 279 19.74 9.56 -46.21
CA ASP A 279 18.71 8.94 -45.36
C ASP A 279 18.23 7.62 -46.00
N GLY A 280 18.18 6.55 -45.22
CA GLY A 280 17.91 5.18 -45.68
C GLY A 280 19.15 4.28 -45.80
N ASN A 281 20.36 4.85 -45.75
CA ASN A 281 21.64 4.12 -45.82
C ASN A 281 22.32 3.92 -44.46
N GLU A 282 21.59 4.10 -43.36
CA GLU A 282 22.14 4.10 -41.99
C GLU A 282 22.83 2.77 -41.63
N LEU A 283 22.23 1.65 -42.02
CA LEU A 283 22.81 0.32 -41.75
C LEU A 283 24.11 0.08 -42.53
N ASN A 284 24.16 0.53 -43.78
CA ASN A 284 25.35 0.44 -44.64
C ASN A 284 26.49 1.28 -44.08
N LEU A 285 26.18 2.49 -43.60
CA LEU A 285 27.15 3.37 -42.94
C LEU A 285 27.70 2.74 -41.65
N ILE A 286 26.85 2.11 -40.85
CA ILE A 286 27.29 1.42 -39.63
C ILE A 286 28.23 0.25 -39.96
N GLU A 287 27.89 -0.57 -40.96
CA GLU A 287 28.74 -1.68 -41.39
C GLU A 287 30.10 -1.19 -41.91
N PHE A 288 30.10 -0.13 -42.70
CA PHE A 288 31.30 0.54 -43.19
C PHE A 288 32.20 1.01 -42.03
N LEU A 289 31.63 1.68 -41.03
CA LEU A 289 32.36 2.19 -39.87
C LEU A 289 32.93 1.07 -39.00
N ILE A 290 32.21 -0.04 -38.84
CA ILE A 290 32.72 -1.23 -38.14
C ILE A 290 33.94 -1.81 -38.87
N ASN A 291 33.87 -1.94 -40.20
CA ASN A 291 34.98 -2.48 -40.99
C ASN A 291 36.20 -1.55 -40.97
N LYS A 292 35.98 -0.24 -41.13
CA LYS A 292 37.05 0.76 -41.06
C LYS A 292 37.67 0.87 -39.67
N SER A 293 36.91 0.67 -38.58
CA SER A 293 37.51 0.65 -37.24
C SER A 293 38.50 -0.50 -37.05
N LYS A 294 38.25 -1.67 -37.65
CA LYS A 294 39.20 -2.79 -37.64
C LYS A 294 40.46 -2.48 -38.44
N GLU A 295 40.32 -1.87 -39.61
CA GLU A 295 41.44 -1.43 -40.46
C GLU A 295 42.28 -0.36 -39.76
N TYR A 296 41.65 0.65 -39.18
CA TYR A 296 42.30 1.71 -38.41
C TYR A 296 43.12 1.16 -37.25
N LYS A 297 42.55 0.23 -36.47
CA LYS A 297 43.27 -0.42 -35.37
C LYS A 297 44.44 -1.26 -35.87
N ALA A 298 44.27 -1.98 -36.98
CA ALA A 298 45.35 -2.75 -37.59
C ALA A 298 46.49 -1.86 -38.12
N PHE A 299 46.17 -0.66 -38.62
CA PHE A 299 47.14 0.33 -39.07
C PHE A 299 47.92 0.93 -37.88
N HIS A 300 47.23 1.30 -36.80
CA HIS A 300 47.86 1.88 -35.61
C HIS A 300 48.59 0.86 -34.72
N ALA A 301 48.25 -0.44 -34.78
CA ALA A 301 48.94 -1.49 -34.04
C ALA A 301 50.29 -1.92 -34.67
N ARG A 302 50.59 -1.50 -35.91
CA ARG A 302 51.83 -1.83 -36.63
C ARG A 302 52.92 -0.77 -36.50
N LYS A 303 52.64 0.33 -35.79
CA LYS A 303 53.52 1.48 -35.61
C LYS A 303 54.03 1.52 -34.18
#